data_AF-A0A1I4WGT4-F1
#
_entry.id   AF-A0A1I4WGT4-F1
#
_cell.length_a   1.000
_cell.length_b   1.000
_cell.length_c   1.000
_cell.angle_alpha   90.00
_cell.angle_beta   90.00
_cell.angle_gamma   90.00
#
_symmetry.space_group_name_H-M   'P 1'
#
loop_
_entity.id
_entity.type
_entity.pdbx_description
1 polymer ?
#
loop_
_entity_poly.entity_id
_entity_poly.type
_entity_poly.pdbx_seq_one_letter_code
_entity_poly.pdbx_strand_id
1 'polypeptide(L)'
;MIKQLLLTITIACSSFATAQVTSMIDAKNVDASTKVYGMASLSDEAKTYNKYNFSLENSTAIQFAKPLLEYGYQSSNMQAQDNGFMVYMVKDKKIVDQWLINPMFYNVFRDGVAYTYDADKLAVIADKYPLIFSEDKRQFKTEKEYQKQRQALFADPYNLIIDEPDFTYEGYFEVQFPKNEQFKNVEAVDAYLRPIVEKLTKKKFNVSYSLSEKNIMDRNQFTMTIASEENVYKKIKLDNLQKGDWQSFTYEATIYRKAN
;
A
#
# COMPACT_ATOMS: atom_id res chain seq x y z
N MET A 1 66.17 -18.27 4.20
CA MET A 1 64.97 -17.41 4.32
C MET A 1 64.10 -17.50 3.05
N ILE A 2 63.60 -18.69 2.68
CA ILE A 2 62.77 -18.90 1.46
C ILE A 2 61.53 -19.75 1.79
N LYS A 3 61.15 -19.88 3.07
CA LYS A 3 59.96 -20.65 3.49
C LYS A 3 58.86 -19.85 4.16
N GLN A 4 59.02 -18.54 4.32
CA GLN A 4 58.02 -17.66 4.93
C GLN A 4 57.35 -16.70 3.94
N LEU A 5 57.74 -16.70 2.67
CA LEU A 5 57.17 -15.79 1.67
C LEU A 5 55.96 -16.38 0.90
N LEU A 6 55.67 -17.68 1.07
CA LEU A 6 54.62 -18.39 0.33
C LEU A 6 53.29 -18.55 1.10
N LEU A 7 53.25 -18.19 2.38
CA LEU A 7 52.03 -18.35 3.20
C LEU A 7 51.16 -17.08 3.28
N THR A 8 51.66 -15.93 2.82
CA THR A 8 50.97 -14.64 2.94
C THR A 8 50.20 -14.22 1.68
N ILE A 9 50.23 -15.02 0.61
CA ILE A 9 49.50 -14.75 -0.63
C ILE A 9 48.17 -15.54 -0.71
N THR A 10 47.96 -16.54 0.14
CA THR A 10 46.74 -17.39 0.08
C THR A 10 45.57 -16.89 0.92
N ILE A 11 45.69 -15.76 1.64
CA ILE A 11 44.61 -15.22 2.51
C ILE A 11 44.12 -13.84 2.04
N ALA A 12 44.60 -13.34 0.90
CA ALA A 12 44.17 -12.05 0.34
C ALA A 12 43.12 -12.18 -0.80
N CYS A 13 42.52 -13.36 -1.01
CA CYS A 13 41.57 -13.60 -2.11
C CYS A 13 40.21 -14.20 -1.69
N SER A 14 39.84 -14.21 -0.41
CA SER A 14 38.59 -14.86 0.03
C SER A 14 37.68 -14.02 0.94
N SER A 15 37.95 -12.73 1.10
CA SER A 15 37.01 -11.79 1.73
C SER A 15 36.42 -10.80 0.73
N PHE A 16 36.10 -11.26 -0.48
CA PHE A 16 34.90 -10.73 -1.11
C PHE A 16 33.74 -11.28 -0.29
N ALA A 17 33.27 -10.48 0.68
CA ALA A 17 31.90 -10.62 1.13
C ALA A 17 31.07 -10.51 -0.16
N THR A 18 30.62 -11.65 -0.70
CA THR A 18 29.64 -11.64 -1.78
C THR A 18 28.46 -10.90 -1.19
N ALA A 19 28.28 -9.64 -1.60
CA ALA A 19 27.11 -8.86 -1.23
C ALA A 19 25.91 -9.76 -1.51
N GLN A 20 25.17 -10.10 -0.46
CA GLN A 20 24.03 -11.00 -0.59
C GLN A 20 22.97 -10.25 -1.39
N VAL A 21 23.02 -10.40 -2.71
CA VAL A 21 22.00 -9.88 -3.61
C VAL A 21 20.72 -10.65 -3.36
N THR A 22 19.64 -9.92 -3.16
CA THR A 22 18.31 -10.48 -2.94
C THR A 22 17.43 -10.10 -4.11
N SER A 23 16.84 -11.10 -4.77
CA SER A 23 15.87 -10.87 -5.82
C SER A 23 14.57 -10.35 -5.22
N MET A 24 14.01 -9.30 -5.82
CA MET A 24 12.63 -8.87 -5.58
C MET A 24 11.68 -10.03 -5.96
N ILE A 25 11.99 -10.72 -7.06
CA ILE A 25 11.16 -11.82 -7.56
C ILE A 25 11.73 -13.17 -7.08
N ASP A 26 11.12 -13.79 -6.07
CA ASP A 26 11.50 -15.15 -5.63
C ASP A 26 10.83 -16.22 -6.53
N ALA A 27 11.64 -17.17 -7.02
CA ALA A 27 11.16 -18.28 -7.84
C ALA A 27 10.14 -19.17 -7.13
N LYS A 28 10.12 -19.21 -5.79
CA LYS A 28 9.11 -19.98 -5.04
C LYS A 28 7.69 -19.45 -5.20
N ASN A 29 7.53 -18.18 -5.61
CA ASN A 29 6.25 -17.50 -5.66
C ASN A 29 5.78 -17.15 -7.09
N VAL A 30 6.57 -17.51 -8.12
CA VAL A 30 6.26 -17.24 -9.53
C VAL A 30 5.65 -18.47 -10.19
N ASP A 31 4.47 -18.30 -10.78
CA ASP A 31 3.80 -19.28 -11.62
C ASP A 31 3.31 -18.63 -12.93
N ALA A 32 2.57 -19.36 -13.75
CA ALA A 32 2.06 -18.88 -15.03
C ALA A 32 1.06 -17.71 -14.93
N SER A 33 0.45 -17.49 -13.75
CA SER A 33 -0.46 -16.38 -13.48
C SER A 33 0.25 -15.13 -12.96
N THR A 34 1.52 -15.26 -12.55
CA THR A 34 2.31 -14.13 -12.04
C THR A 34 2.63 -13.16 -13.17
N LYS A 35 2.35 -11.89 -12.92
CA LYS A 35 2.79 -10.76 -13.72
C LYS A 35 3.57 -9.78 -12.85
N VAL A 36 4.46 -9.01 -13.45
CA VAL A 36 5.22 -7.96 -12.74
C VAL A 36 5.16 -6.68 -13.54
N TYR A 37 4.81 -5.58 -12.88
CA TYR A 37 4.72 -4.27 -13.52
C TYR A 37 5.58 -3.25 -12.78
N GLY A 38 6.37 -2.50 -13.54
CA GLY A 38 7.05 -1.30 -13.06
C GLY A 38 6.23 -0.08 -13.45
N MET A 39 5.84 0.72 -12.47
CA MET A 39 4.91 1.84 -12.62
C MET A 39 5.42 3.06 -11.85
N ALA A 40 5.75 4.12 -12.58
CA ALA A 40 6.01 5.44 -12.02
C ALA A 40 4.72 6.05 -11.42
N SER A 41 4.86 6.91 -10.42
CA SER A 41 3.70 7.59 -9.86
C SER A 41 2.98 8.44 -10.91
N LEU A 42 1.66 8.30 -11.00
CA LEU A 42 0.83 9.15 -11.85
C LEU A 42 0.66 10.58 -11.31
N SER A 43 1.03 10.82 -10.04
CA SER A 43 1.08 12.18 -9.45
C SER A 43 2.33 12.96 -9.82
N ASP A 44 3.31 12.35 -10.51
CA ASP A 44 4.50 13.06 -10.99
C ASP A 44 4.19 13.86 -12.27
N GLU A 45 3.89 15.15 -12.11
CA GLU A 45 3.62 16.06 -13.23
C GLU A 45 4.78 16.12 -14.24
N ALA A 46 6.02 16.01 -13.75
CA ALA A 46 7.22 16.03 -14.60
C ALA A 46 7.44 14.70 -15.34
N LYS A 47 6.72 13.63 -14.98
CA LYS A 47 6.80 12.30 -15.59
C LYS A 47 8.24 11.75 -15.60
N THR A 48 9.00 12.09 -14.58
CA THR A 48 10.45 11.87 -14.44
C THR A 48 10.83 10.41 -14.65
N TYR A 49 10.00 9.50 -14.12
CA TYR A 49 10.26 8.06 -14.11
C TYR A 49 9.43 7.25 -15.11
N ASN A 50 8.63 7.89 -15.97
CA ASN A 50 7.82 7.17 -16.96
C ASN A 50 8.67 6.33 -17.92
N LYS A 51 9.90 6.76 -18.20
CA LYS A 51 10.89 6.02 -19.01
C LYS A 51 11.26 4.65 -18.44
N TYR A 52 10.98 4.40 -17.17
CA TYR A 52 11.27 3.13 -16.49
C TYR A 52 10.06 2.19 -16.44
N ASN A 53 8.89 2.61 -16.93
CA ASN A 53 7.67 1.78 -16.86
C ASN A 53 7.83 0.50 -17.70
N PHE A 54 7.46 -0.66 -17.12
CA PHE A 54 7.57 -1.94 -17.82
C PHE A 54 6.46 -2.95 -17.47
N SER A 55 6.27 -3.96 -18.34
CA SER A 55 5.28 -5.03 -18.15
C SER A 55 5.85 -6.43 -18.46
N LEU A 56 5.94 -7.28 -17.44
CA LEU A 56 6.42 -8.66 -17.53
C LEU A 56 5.24 -9.62 -17.35
N GLU A 57 4.65 -10.05 -18.46
CA GLU A 57 3.38 -10.82 -18.45
C GLU A 57 3.57 -12.34 -18.69
N ASN A 58 4.80 -12.82 -18.83
CA ASN A 58 5.11 -14.23 -19.04
C ASN A 58 6.43 -14.65 -18.37
N SER A 59 6.64 -15.96 -18.26
CA SER A 59 7.80 -16.53 -17.58
C SER A 59 9.13 -16.10 -18.22
N THR A 60 9.24 -16.03 -19.55
CA THR A 60 10.46 -15.60 -20.24
C THR A 60 10.84 -14.17 -19.90
N ALA A 61 9.86 -13.25 -19.87
CA ALA A 61 10.08 -11.85 -19.49
C ALA A 61 10.52 -11.73 -18.02
N ILE A 62 9.87 -12.49 -17.13
CA ILE A 62 10.21 -12.52 -15.71
C ILE A 62 11.63 -13.07 -15.49
N GLN A 63 12.00 -14.18 -16.13
CA GLN A 63 13.35 -14.76 -15.98
C GLN A 63 14.43 -13.82 -16.52
N PHE A 64 14.14 -13.08 -17.59
CA PHE A 64 15.04 -12.04 -18.10
C PHE A 64 15.24 -10.92 -17.08
N ALA A 65 14.16 -10.42 -16.46
CA ALA A 65 14.22 -9.27 -15.56
C ALA A 65 14.70 -9.62 -14.15
N LYS A 66 14.61 -10.89 -13.73
CA LYS A 66 14.97 -11.33 -12.38
C LYS A 66 16.35 -10.82 -11.91
N PRO A 67 17.48 -11.01 -12.62
CA PRO A 67 18.78 -10.46 -12.20
C PRO A 67 18.86 -8.93 -12.23
N LEU A 68 17.95 -8.27 -12.96
CA LEU A 68 17.85 -6.82 -13.04
C LEU A 68 17.02 -6.22 -11.87
N LEU A 69 16.22 -7.05 -11.21
CA LEU A 69 15.40 -6.72 -10.05
C LEU A 69 15.99 -7.35 -8.78
N GLU A 70 17.32 -7.26 -8.64
CA GLU A 70 18.05 -7.65 -7.43
C GLU A 70 18.53 -6.41 -6.69
N TYR A 71 18.34 -6.39 -5.37
CA TYR A 71 18.85 -5.35 -4.48
C TYR A 71 19.96 -5.88 -3.58
N GLY A 72 20.82 -4.98 -3.14
CA GLY A 72 22.02 -5.28 -2.38
C GLY A 72 21.82 -5.21 -0.88
N TYR A 73 22.84 -4.70 -0.19
CA TYR A 73 22.86 -4.58 1.26
C TYR A 73 21.92 -3.47 1.75
N GLN A 74 21.54 -3.55 3.03
CA GLN A 74 20.74 -2.54 3.69
C GLN A 74 21.46 -1.18 3.65
N SER A 75 20.78 -0.16 3.15
CA SER A 75 21.30 1.19 3.06
C SER A 75 20.96 1.99 4.32
N SER A 76 21.89 2.85 4.75
CA SER A 76 21.60 3.86 5.77
C SER A 76 20.80 5.05 5.21
N ASN A 77 20.69 5.17 3.88
CA ASN A 77 19.90 6.19 3.24
C ASN A 77 18.41 5.80 3.24
N MET A 78 17.71 6.25 4.28
CA MET A 78 16.27 6.06 4.48
C MET A 78 15.41 7.13 3.79
N GLN A 79 15.98 7.94 2.89
CA GLN A 79 15.19 8.89 2.13
C GLN A 79 14.32 8.16 1.10
N ALA A 80 13.03 8.44 1.15
CA ALA A 80 12.05 8.02 0.15
C ALA A 80 11.66 9.23 -0.70
N GLN A 81 11.35 8.98 -1.98
CA GLN A 81 10.79 9.99 -2.86
C GLN A 81 9.26 9.95 -2.77
N ASP A 82 8.64 11.12 -2.67
CA ASP A 82 7.17 11.22 -2.67
C ASP A 82 6.55 10.64 -3.96
N ASN A 83 7.27 10.72 -5.08
CA ASN A 83 6.89 10.17 -6.38
C ASN A 83 7.80 9.01 -6.81
N GLY A 84 8.15 8.11 -5.90
CA GLY A 84 9.00 6.96 -6.23
C GLY A 84 8.37 6.01 -7.27
N PHE A 85 9.19 5.10 -7.77
CA PHE A 85 8.81 4.12 -8.78
C PHE A 85 8.41 2.81 -8.12
N MET A 86 7.21 2.31 -8.40
CA MET A 86 6.72 1.07 -7.79
C MET A 86 6.95 -0.12 -8.72
N VAL A 87 7.44 -1.23 -8.14
CA VAL A 87 7.41 -2.54 -8.79
C VAL A 87 6.37 -3.39 -8.08
N TYR A 88 5.36 -3.83 -8.81
CA TYR A 88 4.27 -4.66 -8.30
C TYR A 88 4.41 -6.08 -8.83
N MET A 89 4.35 -7.06 -7.93
CA MET A 89 4.06 -8.45 -8.29
C MET A 89 2.56 -8.67 -8.18
N VAL A 90 1.97 -9.24 -9.23
CA VAL A 90 0.52 -9.30 -9.41
C VAL A 90 0.08 -10.71 -9.76
N LYS A 91 -0.98 -11.19 -9.10
CA LYS A 91 -1.69 -12.43 -9.45
C LYS A 91 -3.18 -12.13 -9.53
N ASP A 92 -3.83 -12.60 -10.59
CA ASP A 92 -5.26 -12.35 -10.84
C ASP A 92 -5.64 -10.87 -10.68
N LYS A 93 -4.76 -9.95 -11.14
CA LYS A 93 -4.90 -8.49 -11.04
C LYS A 93 -4.86 -7.91 -9.61
N LYS A 94 -4.46 -8.72 -8.62
CA LYS A 94 -4.22 -8.29 -7.24
C LYS A 94 -2.73 -8.18 -6.96
N ILE A 95 -2.33 -7.13 -6.25
CA ILE A 95 -0.96 -6.99 -5.76
C ILE A 95 -0.73 -8.06 -4.69
N VAL A 96 0.33 -8.85 -4.86
CA VAL A 96 0.75 -9.88 -3.89
C VAL A 96 2.09 -9.55 -3.23
N ASP A 97 2.88 -8.66 -3.84
CA ASP A 97 4.09 -8.09 -3.26
C ASP A 97 4.44 -6.79 -3.99
N GLN A 98 5.20 -5.90 -3.36
CA GLN A 98 5.58 -4.63 -3.95
C GLN A 98 6.88 -4.04 -3.38
N TRP A 99 7.56 -3.25 -4.21
CA TRP A 99 8.78 -2.53 -3.83
C TRP A 99 8.70 -1.08 -4.29
N LEU A 100 9.13 -0.17 -3.42
CA LEU A 100 9.29 1.25 -3.75
C LEU A 100 10.75 1.51 -4.09
N ILE A 101 11.05 1.70 -5.36
CA ILE A 101 12.38 2.08 -5.85
C ILE A 101 12.45 3.61 -5.92
N ASN A 102 13.55 4.18 -5.44
CA ASN A 102 13.84 5.61 -5.60
C ASN A 102 15.03 5.78 -6.53
N PRO A 103 14.80 5.96 -7.86
CA PRO A 103 15.89 6.00 -8.82
C PRO A 103 16.95 7.07 -8.52
N MET A 104 16.55 8.23 -7.97
CA MET A 104 17.49 9.31 -7.63
C MET A 104 18.43 8.95 -6.47
N PHE A 105 17.97 8.12 -5.54
CA PHE A 105 18.70 7.78 -4.33
C PHE A 105 19.38 6.40 -4.41
N TYR A 106 19.26 5.72 -5.54
CA TYR A 106 19.83 4.39 -5.78
C TYR A 106 19.48 3.41 -4.64
N ASN A 107 18.23 3.48 -4.18
CA ASN A 107 17.72 2.62 -3.12
C ASN A 107 16.36 2.02 -3.48
N VAL A 108 16.02 0.95 -2.79
CA VAL A 108 14.71 0.34 -2.80
C VAL A 108 14.24 0.07 -1.38
N PHE A 109 12.96 0.28 -1.12
CA PHE A 109 12.33 -0.06 0.15
C PHE A 109 11.60 -1.38 0.05
N ARG A 110 11.81 -2.20 1.08
CA ARG A 110 11.03 -3.41 1.36
C ARG A 110 10.69 -3.40 2.85
N ASP A 111 9.41 -3.50 3.17
CA ASP A 111 8.91 -3.55 4.55
C ASP A 111 9.44 -2.40 5.44
N GLY A 112 9.57 -1.20 4.86
CA GLY A 112 10.08 -0.01 5.55
C GLY A 112 11.61 0.05 5.70
N VAL A 113 12.35 -0.94 5.20
CA VAL A 113 13.82 -0.99 5.23
C VAL A 113 14.39 -0.63 3.86
N ALA A 114 15.37 0.27 3.82
CA ALA A 114 16.06 0.66 2.60
C ALA A 114 17.22 -0.29 2.26
N TYR A 115 17.38 -0.63 0.99
CA TYR A 115 18.49 -1.42 0.44
C TYR A 115 19.08 -0.70 -0.77
N THR A 116 20.34 -0.98 -1.10
CA THR A 116 20.96 -0.44 -2.32
C THR A 116 20.34 -1.06 -3.56
N TYR A 117 20.09 -0.23 -4.58
CA TYR A 117 19.55 -0.68 -5.86
C TYR A 117 20.10 0.17 -7.01
N ASP A 118 20.57 -0.51 -8.05
CA ASP A 118 21.04 0.12 -9.27
C ASP A 118 19.84 0.42 -10.19
N ALA A 119 19.41 1.68 -10.20
CA ALA A 119 18.23 2.12 -10.93
C ALA A 119 18.40 2.08 -12.46
N ASP A 120 19.62 2.03 -12.98
CA ASP A 120 19.85 1.95 -14.43
C ASP A 120 19.39 0.61 -15.00
N LYS A 121 19.31 -0.42 -14.15
CA LYS A 121 18.71 -1.72 -14.50
C LYS A 121 17.25 -1.60 -14.93
N LEU A 122 16.50 -0.59 -14.44
CA LEU A 122 15.12 -0.37 -14.85
C LEU A 122 15.00 0.03 -16.33
N ALA A 123 15.95 0.83 -16.84
CA ALA A 123 15.97 1.20 -18.25
C ALA A 123 16.09 -0.03 -19.15
N VAL A 124 16.97 -0.97 -18.78
CA VAL A 124 17.18 -2.22 -19.53
C VAL A 124 15.90 -3.06 -19.62
N ILE A 125 15.11 -3.09 -18.53
CA ILE A 125 13.82 -3.80 -18.52
C ILE A 125 12.79 -3.05 -19.39
N ALA A 126 12.67 -1.73 -19.20
CA ALA A 126 11.70 -0.89 -19.89
C ALA A 126 11.94 -0.82 -21.41
N ASP A 127 13.20 -0.83 -21.86
CA ASP A 127 13.54 -0.85 -23.28
C ASP A 127 13.01 -2.12 -23.98
N LYS A 128 13.00 -3.25 -23.27
CA LYS A 128 12.56 -4.54 -23.82
C LYS A 128 11.06 -4.79 -23.63
N TYR A 129 10.51 -4.32 -22.52
CA TYR A 129 9.12 -4.58 -22.12
C TYR A 129 8.42 -3.29 -21.69
N PRO A 130 8.32 -2.28 -22.55
CA PRO A 130 7.79 -0.97 -22.17
C PRO A 130 6.33 -1.05 -21.74
N LEU A 131 5.94 -0.19 -20.80
CA LEU A 131 4.56 -0.05 -20.38
C LEU A 131 4.10 1.41 -20.46
N ILE A 132 2.99 1.61 -21.16
CA ILE A 132 2.18 2.82 -21.05
C ILE A 132 0.90 2.40 -20.34
N PHE A 133 0.53 3.13 -19.29
CA PHE A 133 -0.65 2.83 -18.49
C PHE A 133 -1.34 4.11 -18.03
N SER A 134 -2.56 3.94 -17.55
CA SER A 134 -3.38 4.97 -16.91
C SER A 134 -4.07 4.42 -15.68
N GLU A 135 -4.62 5.31 -14.85
CA GLU A 135 -5.49 4.97 -13.74
C GLU A 135 -6.93 5.35 -14.08
N ASP A 136 -7.87 4.45 -13.79
CA ASP A 136 -9.32 4.67 -13.84
C ASP A 136 -9.87 4.49 -12.42
N LYS A 137 -10.52 5.52 -11.89
CA LYS A 137 -11.14 5.52 -10.56
C LYS A 137 -12.64 5.40 -10.70
N ARG A 138 -13.22 4.37 -10.11
CA ARG A 138 -14.66 4.10 -10.17
C ARG A 138 -15.28 4.11 -8.79
N GLN A 139 -16.33 4.91 -8.64
CA GLN A 139 -17.07 4.99 -7.40
C GLN A 139 -18.30 4.08 -7.41
N PHE A 140 -18.54 3.44 -6.27
CA PHE A 140 -19.66 2.55 -6.02
C PHE A 140 -20.40 3.01 -4.76
N LYS A 141 -21.71 2.84 -4.75
CA LYS A 141 -22.54 3.16 -3.56
C LYS A 141 -22.64 1.98 -2.61
N THR A 142 -22.53 0.75 -3.12
CA THR A 142 -22.72 -0.48 -2.35
C THR A 142 -21.83 -1.60 -2.86
N GLU A 143 -21.51 -2.55 -1.97
CA GLU A 143 -20.79 -3.77 -2.36
C GLU A 143 -21.54 -4.56 -3.44
N LYS A 144 -22.87 -4.64 -3.34
CA LYS A 144 -23.71 -5.34 -4.32
C LYS A 144 -23.58 -4.76 -5.73
N GLU A 145 -23.41 -3.44 -5.84
CA GLU A 145 -23.19 -2.78 -7.12
C GLU A 145 -21.83 -3.17 -7.71
N TYR A 146 -20.78 -3.12 -6.89
CA TYR A 146 -19.43 -3.53 -7.29
C TYR A 146 -19.37 -4.99 -7.74
N GLN A 147 -20.00 -5.91 -6.99
CA GLN A 147 -20.00 -7.34 -7.32
C GLN A 147 -20.62 -7.65 -8.68
N LYS A 148 -21.58 -6.85 -9.17
CA LYS A 148 -22.14 -7.00 -10.53
C LYS A 148 -21.13 -6.70 -11.64
N GLN A 149 -20.17 -5.80 -11.39
CA GLN A 149 -19.17 -5.38 -12.37
C GLN A 149 -17.84 -6.12 -12.20
N ARG A 150 -17.59 -6.68 -11.00
CA ARG A 150 -16.33 -7.32 -10.62
C ARG A 150 -15.86 -8.35 -11.65
N GLN A 151 -16.73 -9.25 -12.09
CA GLN A 151 -16.34 -10.27 -13.08
C GLN A 151 -15.82 -9.65 -14.39
N ALA A 152 -16.49 -8.61 -14.89
CA ALA A 152 -16.07 -7.93 -16.13
C ALA A 152 -14.72 -7.22 -15.94
N LEU A 153 -14.52 -6.55 -14.80
CA LEU A 153 -13.23 -5.92 -14.47
C LEU A 153 -12.09 -6.95 -14.45
N PHE A 154 -12.32 -8.10 -13.82
CA PHE A 154 -11.33 -9.17 -13.72
C PHE A 154 -11.17 -9.99 -15.02
N ALA A 155 -12.11 -9.95 -15.95
CA ALA A 155 -11.99 -10.56 -17.27
C ALA A 155 -11.27 -9.67 -18.31
N ASP A 156 -11.32 -8.34 -18.17
CA ASP A 156 -10.75 -7.40 -19.16
C ASP A 156 -9.21 -7.50 -19.25
N PRO A 157 -8.62 -7.94 -20.37
CA PRO A 157 -7.18 -8.17 -20.47
C PRO A 157 -6.34 -6.89 -20.34
N TYR A 158 -6.92 -5.70 -20.49
CA TYR A 158 -6.23 -4.43 -20.36
C TYR A 158 -6.11 -3.94 -18.91
N ASN A 159 -6.88 -4.51 -17.99
CA ASN A 159 -6.73 -4.23 -16.56
C ASN A 159 -5.50 -4.97 -16.01
N LEU A 160 -4.52 -4.20 -15.54
CA LEU A 160 -3.26 -4.70 -15.00
C LEU A 160 -3.40 -5.03 -13.51
N ILE A 161 -3.91 -4.07 -12.74
CA ILE A 161 -4.11 -4.14 -11.29
C ILE A 161 -5.49 -3.55 -10.98
N ILE A 162 -6.21 -4.19 -10.06
CA ILE A 162 -7.47 -3.71 -9.51
C ILE A 162 -7.31 -3.66 -7.99
N ASP A 163 -7.27 -2.45 -7.45
CA ASP A 163 -7.47 -2.21 -6.02
C ASP A 163 -8.97 -2.15 -5.76
N GLU A 164 -9.48 -3.14 -5.03
CA GLU A 164 -10.92 -3.29 -4.77
C GLU A 164 -11.36 -2.28 -3.71
N PRO A 165 -12.59 -1.73 -3.78
CA PRO A 165 -13.05 -0.80 -2.75
C PRO A 165 -13.16 -1.48 -1.38
N ASP A 166 -12.85 -0.74 -0.31
CA ASP A 166 -13.03 -1.21 1.07
C ASP A 166 -14.46 -0.97 1.57
N PHE A 167 -15.27 -2.02 1.59
CA PHE A 167 -16.65 -2.00 2.09
C PHE A 167 -16.77 -2.28 3.60
N THR A 168 -15.68 -2.18 4.37
CA THR A 168 -15.68 -2.51 5.81
C THR A 168 -16.70 -1.67 6.61
N TYR A 169 -16.89 -0.40 6.25
CA TYR A 169 -17.84 0.51 6.91
C TYR A 169 -18.80 1.12 5.89
N GLU A 170 -20.08 1.29 6.25
CA GLU A 170 -21.10 1.94 5.41
C GLU A 170 -21.06 3.46 5.48
N GLY A 171 -20.51 3.98 6.57
CA GLY A 171 -20.42 5.39 6.86
C GLY A 171 -20.00 5.60 8.30
N TYR A 172 -20.19 6.82 8.77
CA TYR A 172 -19.88 7.21 10.12
C TYR A 172 -20.84 8.27 10.65
N PHE A 173 -20.78 8.47 11.96
CA PHE A 173 -21.39 9.60 12.63
C PHE A 173 -20.49 10.01 13.80
N GLU A 174 -20.63 11.26 14.22
CA GLU A 174 -19.87 11.81 15.33
C GLU A 174 -20.72 11.90 16.59
N VAL A 175 -20.07 11.76 17.74
CA VAL A 175 -20.69 11.96 19.06
C VAL A 175 -19.81 12.88 19.89
N GLN A 176 -20.41 13.92 20.45
CA GLN A 176 -19.72 14.87 21.33
C GLN A 176 -19.94 14.49 22.80
N PHE A 177 -18.83 14.48 23.55
CA PHE A 177 -18.77 14.17 24.98
C PHE A 177 -18.24 15.37 25.75
N PRO A 178 -18.91 15.79 26.83
CA PRO A 178 -18.36 16.81 27.71
C PRO A 178 -17.20 16.24 28.50
N LYS A 179 -16.16 17.04 28.73
CA LYS A 179 -15.07 16.67 29.63
C LYS A 179 -15.54 16.76 31.08
N ASN A 180 -15.51 15.64 31.79
CA ASN A 180 -15.91 15.53 33.19
C ASN A 180 -15.20 14.33 33.86
N GLU A 181 -15.58 13.99 35.10
CA GLU A 181 -14.99 12.86 35.85
C GLU A 181 -15.17 11.51 35.13
N GLN A 182 -16.28 11.31 34.41
CA GLN A 182 -16.54 10.09 33.65
C GLN A 182 -15.78 10.06 32.33
N PHE A 183 -15.79 11.17 31.60
CA PHE A 183 -15.16 11.35 30.29
C PHE A 183 -13.95 12.27 30.42
N LYS A 184 -12.92 11.78 31.11
CA LYS A 184 -11.70 12.57 31.41
C LYS A 184 -10.70 12.63 30.25
N ASN A 185 -10.72 11.62 29.39
CA ASN A 185 -9.83 11.45 28.24
C ASN A 185 -10.49 10.58 27.15
N VAL A 186 -9.84 10.48 25.99
CA VAL A 186 -10.35 9.73 24.84
C VAL A 186 -10.52 8.24 25.16
N GLU A 187 -9.61 7.65 25.95
CA GLU A 187 -9.66 6.25 26.34
C GLU A 187 -10.90 5.92 27.18
N ALA A 188 -11.28 6.82 28.09
CA ALA A 188 -12.50 6.65 28.89
C ALA A 188 -13.77 6.74 28.03
N VAL A 189 -13.76 7.60 27.00
CA VAL A 189 -14.88 7.70 26.06
C VAL A 189 -14.97 6.45 25.19
N ASP A 190 -13.85 5.93 24.67
CA ASP A 190 -13.81 4.68 23.90
C ASP A 190 -14.32 3.49 24.74
N ALA A 191 -13.86 3.37 25.99
CA ALA A 191 -14.28 2.31 26.91
C ALA A 191 -15.79 2.36 27.21
N TYR A 192 -16.41 3.54 27.16
CA TYR A 192 -17.85 3.71 27.28
C TYR A 192 -18.59 3.32 25.98
N LEU A 193 -18.12 3.80 24.82
CA LEU A 193 -18.78 3.60 23.53
C LEU A 193 -18.66 2.19 22.97
N ARG A 194 -17.45 1.61 23.02
CA ARG A 194 -17.14 0.35 22.34
C ARG A 194 -18.06 -0.80 22.74
N PRO A 195 -18.32 -1.06 24.03
CA PRO A 195 -19.26 -2.12 24.44
C PRO A 195 -20.70 -1.87 24.02
N ILE A 196 -21.11 -0.60 23.84
CA ILE A 196 -22.45 -0.25 23.36
C ILE A 196 -22.55 -0.62 21.87
N VAL A 197 -21.56 -0.26 21.06
CA VAL A 197 -21.54 -0.57 19.62
C VAL A 197 -21.44 -2.08 19.37
N GLU A 198 -20.62 -2.80 20.14
CA GLU A 198 -20.48 -4.27 20.05
C GLU A 198 -21.78 -5.04 20.32
N LYS A 199 -22.69 -4.47 21.11
CA LYS A 199 -24.02 -5.04 21.33
C LYS A 199 -24.96 -4.86 20.13
N LEU A 200 -24.69 -3.86 19.28
CA LEU A 200 -25.55 -3.49 18.16
C LEU A 200 -25.16 -4.15 16.84
N THR A 201 -23.90 -4.58 16.70
CA THR A 201 -23.42 -5.23 15.48
C THR A 201 -22.40 -6.33 15.74
N LYS A 202 -22.33 -7.29 14.82
CA LYS A 202 -21.24 -8.28 14.71
C LYS A 202 -20.28 -7.97 13.58
N LYS A 203 -20.56 -6.95 12.77
CA LYS A 203 -19.65 -6.46 11.73
C LYS A 203 -18.50 -5.68 12.37
N LYS A 204 -17.42 -5.49 11.60
CA LYS A 204 -16.32 -4.60 12.00
C LYS A 204 -16.87 -3.17 12.16
N PHE A 205 -16.37 -2.48 13.17
CA PHE A 205 -16.61 -1.06 13.40
C PHE A 205 -15.32 -0.43 13.93
N ASN A 206 -15.22 0.89 13.82
CA ASN A 206 -14.16 1.67 14.42
C ASN A 206 -14.74 2.77 15.30
N VAL A 207 -14.07 3.02 16.43
CA VAL A 207 -14.31 4.18 17.29
C VAL A 207 -12.98 4.89 17.40
N SER A 208 -12.92 6.13 16.94
CA SER A 208 -11.71 6.94 16.92
C SER A 208 -12.00 8.38 17.31
N TYR A 209 -10.97 9.07 17.80
CA TYR A 209 -11.08 10.50 18.06
C TYR A 209 -11.04 11.30 16.76
N SER A 210 -11.95 12.27 16.62
CA SER A 210 -11.99 13.17 15.47
C SER A 210 -10.99 14.32 15.68
N LEU A 211 -9.91 14.35 14.90
CA LEU A 211 -8.94 15.43 14.93
C LEU A 211 -9.39 16.59 14.03
N SER A 212 -10.30 17.43 14.54
CA SER A 212 -10.78 18.63 13.84
C SER A 212 -10.28 19.91 14.50
N GLU A 213 -10.23 21.01 13.75
CA GLU A 213 -9.90 22.35 14.29
C GLU A 213 -10.80 22.70 15.49
N LYS A 214 -12.09 22.36 15.41
CA LYS A 214 -13.04 22.53 16.53
C LYS A 214 -12.56 21.82 17.80
N ASN A 215 -12.12 20.57 17.71
CA ASN A 215 -11.67 19.80 18.89
C ASN A 215 -10.27 20.22 19.38
N ILE A 216 -9.44 20.81 18.51
CA ILE A 216 -8.17 21.40 18.91
C ILE A 216 -8.42 22.68 19.73
N MET A 217 -9.40 23.47 19.32
CA MET A 217 -9.73 24.76 19.92
C MET A 217 -10.61 24.64 21.17
N ASP A 218 -11.54 23.68 21.22
CA ASP A 218 -12.38 23.42 22.38
C ASP A 218 -11.90 22.20 23.19
N ARG A 219 -11.14 22.50 24.25
CA ARG A 219 -10.55 21.48 25.15
C ARG A 219 -11.52 20.95 26.22
N ASN A 220 -12.75 21.45 26.26
CA ASN A 220 -13.77 21.04 27.24
C ASN A 220 -14.66 19.91 26.73
N GLN A 221 -14.40 19.39 25.53
CA GLN A 221 -15.15 18.29 24.95
C GLN A 221 -14.24 17.33 24.17
N PHE A 222 -14.78 16.15 23.89
CA PHE A 222 -14.21 15.18 22.96
C PHE A 222 -15.24 14.88 21.89
N THR A 223 -14.82 14.80 20.63
CA THR A 223 -15.67 14.27 19.56
C THR A 223 -15.11 12.94 19.08
N MET A 224 -15.94 11.90 19.16
CA MET A 224 -15.60 10.56 18.68
C MET A 224 -16.34 10.29 17.38
N THR A 225 -15.64 9.72 16.41
CA THR A 225 -16.20 9.17 15.17
C THR A 225 -16.47 7.69 15.36
N ILE A 226 -17.69 7.26 15.03
CA ILE A 226 -18.08 5.85 15.00
C ILE A 226 -18.31 5.48 13.54
N ALA A 227 -17.40 4.70 12.95
CA ALA A 227 -17.50 4.16 11.60
C ALA A 227 -18.06 2.72 11.65
N SER A 228 -19.19 2.48 10.99
CA SER A 228 -19.88 1.16 11.03
C SER A 228 -20.92 1.02 9.92
N GLU A 229 -21.81 0.05 10.04
CA GLU A 229 -23.08 -0.01 9.29
C GLU A 229 -24.11 1.02 9.81
N GLU A 230 -25.00 1.51 8.94
CA GLU A 230 -26.00 2.55 9.28
C GLU A 230 -26.98 2.08 10.37
N ASN A 231 -27.20 0.78 10.48
CA ASN A 231 -28.07 0.18 11.50
C ASN A 231 -27.60 0.49 12.94
N VAL A 232 -26.30 0.62 13.18
CA VAL A 232 -25.76 1.04 14.49
C VAL A 232 -26.21 2.47 14.79
N TYR A 233 -26.06 3.40 13.83
CA TYR A 233 -26.50 4.79 13.97
C TYR A 233 -27.99 4.92 14.31
N LYS A 234 -28.82 4.07 13.70
CA LYS A 234 -30.29 4.04 13.90
C LYS A 234 -30.68 3.50 15.29
N LYS A 235 -29.90 2.59 15.86
CA LYS A 235 -30.25 1.89 17.10
C LYS A 235 -29.55 2.42 18.35
N ILE A 236 -28.40 3.05 18.18
CA ILE A 236 -27.60 3.53 19.31
C ILE A 236 -28.38 4.59 20.08
N LYS A 237 -28.48 4.41 21.39
CA LYS A 237 -29.09 5.35 22.33
C LYS A 237 -28.00 5.84 23.26
N LEU A 238 -27.83 7.15 23.31
CA LEU A 238 -26.81 7.82 24.09
C LEU A 238 -27.50 8.90 24.91
N ASP A 239 -27.58 8.68 26.23
CA ASP A 239 -28.30 9.58 27.12
C ASP A 239 -27.48 10.85 27.34
N ASN A 240 -28.10 12.01 27.14
CA ASN A 240 -27.50 13.34 27.35
C ASN A 240 -26.23 13.62 26.52
N LEU A 241 -26.06 12.96 25.37
CA LEU A 241 -24.94 13.17 24.46
C LEU A 241 -25.43 13.66 23.09
N GLN A 242 -24.66 14.56 22.48
CA GLN A 242 -24.99 15.08 21.15
C GLN A 242 -24.48 14.12 20.08
N LYS A 243 -25.40 13.41 19.43
CA LYS A 243 -25.15 12.57 18.25
C LYS A 243 -25.34 13.41 16.99
N GLY A 244 -24.30 13.48 16.15
CA GLY A 244 -24.34 14.11 14.84
C GLY A 244 -25.14 13.31 13.81
N ASP A 245 -25.27 13.86 12.60
CA ASP A 245 -25.95 13.20 11.50
C ASP A 245 -25.11 12.04 10.91
N TRP A 246 -25.80 11.12 10.24
CA TRP A 246 -25.14 10.04 9.51
C TRP A 246 -24.48 10.54 8.23
N GLN A 247 -23.26 10.08 7.96
CA GLN A 247 -22.50 10.38 6.75
C GLN A 247 -22.11 9.06 6.07
N SER A 248 -22.65 8.81 4.88
CA SER A 248 -22.33 7.61 4.09
C SER A 248 -20.94 7.71 3.47
N PHE A 249 -20.20 6.60 3.44
CA PHE A 249 -18.97 6.51 2.65
C PHE A 249 -19.29 6.28 1.16
N THR A 250 -18.41 6.80 0.31
CA THR A 250 -18.31 6.42 -1.10
C THR A 250 -17.15 5.46 -1.27
N TYR A 251 -17.36 4.40 -2.04
CA TYR A 251 -16.35 3.35 -2.22
C TYR A 251 -15.68 3.50 -3.57
N GLU A 252 -14.36 3.62 -3.59
CA GLU A 252 -13.59 3.79 -4.82
C GLU A 252 -12.80 2.52 -5.14
N ALA A 253 -12.88 2.05 -6.39
CA ALA A 253 -11.93 1.10 -6.95
C ALA A 253 -10.90 1.86 -7.78
N THR A 254 -9.64 1.50 -7.63
CA THR A 254 -8.55 2.04 -8.46
C THR A 254 -8.11 0.97 -9.45
N ILE A 255 -8.19 1.27 -10.75
CA ILE A 255 -7.94 0.32 -11.82
C ILE A 255 -6.77 0.84 -12.65
N TYR A 256 -5.63 0.14 -12.61
CA TYR A 256 -4.50 0.43 -13.49
C TYR A 256 -4.71 -0.29 -14.81
N ARG A 257 -4.75 0.47 -15.90
CA ARG A 257 -5.07 0.00 -17.25
C ARG A 257 -3.89 0.20 -18.18
N LYS A 258 -3.57 -0.81 -18.97
CA LYS A 258 -2.65 -0.67 -20.10
C LYS A 258 -3.26 0.28 -21.13
N ALA A 259 -2.47 1.19 -21.67
CA ALA A 259 -2.90 2.00 -22.81
C ALA A 259 -3.07 1.09 -24.04
N ASN A 260 -4.09 1.41 -24.86
CA ASN A 260 -4.33 0.75 -26.14
C ASN A 260 -3.33 1.20 -27.21
#